data_AF-A0A9X2YRF5-F1
#
_entry.id   AF-A0A9X2YRF5-F1
#
_cell.length_a   1.000
_cell.length_b   1.000
_cell.length_c   1.000
_cell.angle_alpha   90.00
_cell.angle_beta   90.00
_cell.angle_gamma   90.00
#
_symmetry.space_group_name_H-M   'P 1'
#
loop_
_entity.id
_entity.type
_entity.pdbx_description
1 polymer ?
#
loop_
_entity_poly.entity_id
_entity_poly.type
_entity_poly.pdbx_seq_one_letter_code
_entity_poly.pdbx_strand_id
1 'polypeptide(L)'
;MNSSGNTMRRRIAGASAGILFGGLAAATIAAPSAVAAPAQCNADQVANTVSSVTGEARNYLAAHPGANQAVTSALSQPSPAAEANLRGYFTANSQEYYELRDILAPIGETQRTCNVAVLSPDLQSAYDQFMAG
;
A
#
# COMPACT_ATOMS: atom_id res chain seq x y z
N MET A 1 32.90 37.01 -45.64
CA MET A 1 31.47 36.69 -45.88
C MET A 1 31.32 35.22 -45.50
N ASN A 2 30.60 34.77 -44.47
CA ASN A 2 29.50 35.32 -43.68
C ASN A 2 29.61 34.82 -42.23
N SER A 3 29.26 35.69 -41.27
CA SER A 3 29.00 35.34 -39.87
C SER A 3 27.56 34.85 -39.68
N SER A 4 27.34 33.94 -38.76
CA SER A 4 26.04 33.75 -38.10
C SER A 4 26.28 33.25 -36.68
N GLY A 5 26.06 34.16 -35.73
CA GLY A 5 26.05 33.84 -34.30
C GLY A 5 24.65 33.39 -33.88
N ASN A 6 24.59 32.48 -32.92
CA ASN A 6 23.35 32.20 -32.20
C ASN A 6 23.60 32.21 -30.68
N THR A 7 22.98 33.21 -30.05
CA THR A 7 22.40 33.19 -28.71
C THR A 7 23.29 32.86 -27.50
N MET A 8 23.99 33.91 -27.06
CA MET A 8 24.02 34.36 -25.66
C MET A 8 22.71 34.04 -24.91
N ARG A 9 22.79 33.38 -23.75
CA ARG A 9 22.09 33.76 -22.49
C ARG A 9 22.38 32.78 -21.33
N ARG A 10 23.30 33.22 -20.47
CA ARG A 10 23.17 33.24 -19.00
C ARG A 10 23.06 31.89 -18.28
N ARG A 11 24.19 31.22 -18.05
CA ARG A 11 24.35 30.37 -16.85
C ARG A 11 24.80 31.27 -15.71
N ILE A 12 23.85 31.52 -14.82
CA ILE A 12 23.98 32.32 -13.61
C ILE A 12 25.06 31.69 -12.73
N ALA A 13 26.04 32.51 -12.37
CA ALA A 13 26.96 32.28 -11.27
C ALA A 13 26.15 32.14 -9.97
N GLY A 14 26.26 30.99 -9.32
CA GLY A 14 25.83 30.78 -7.95
C GLY A 14 27.06 30.70 -7.05
N ALA A 15 27.68 31.85 -6.80
CA ALA A 15 28.59 32.00 -5.67
C ALA A 15 27.76 32.27 -4.42
N SER A 16 27.90 31.44 -3.40
CA SER A 16 27.62 31.86 -2.02
C SER A 16 28.40 30.96 -1.06
N ALA A 17 29.59 31.43 -0.75
CA ALA A 17 30.27 31.15 0.51
C ALA A 17 29.65 32.03 1.62
N GLY A 18 29.59 31.49 2.83
CA GLY A 18 29.25 32.20 4.07
C GLY A 18 27.75 32.21 4.40
N ILE A 19 27.31 32.27 5.64
CA ILE A 19 27.99 32.54 6.91
C ILE A 19 26.92 32.29 8.00
N LEU A 20 27.35 31.68 9.11
CA LEU A 20 26.91 31.92 10.50
C LEU A 20 25.43 31.68 10.89
N PHE A 21 25.30 30.81 11.89
CA PHE A 21 24.20 30.80 12.86
C PHE A 21 23.88 32.22 13.35
N GLY A 22 22.65 32.66 13.16
CA GLY A 22 22.11 33.85 13.84
C GLY A 22 21.06 34.58 13.02
N GLY A 23 19.86 34.76 13.59
CA GLY A 23 19.00 35.89 13.26
C GLY A 23 17.78 35.58 12.40
N LEU A 24 16.64 36.02 12.93
CA LEU A 24 15.30 36.00 12.37
C LEU A 24 15.18 36.66 10.97
N ALA A 25 14.17 36.17 10.23
CA ALA A 25 13.34 36.84 9.23
C ALA A 25 13.66 36.67 7.73
N ALA A 26 12.57 36.28 7.04
CA ALA A 26 12.18 36.57 5.66
C ALA A 26 12.34 35.47 4.58
N ALA A 27 11.19 35.29 3.88
CA ALA A 27 10.97 34.64 2.60
C ALA A 27 11.04 33.10 2.56
N THR A 28 9.98 32.46 3.06
CA THR A 28 9.60 31.13 2.58
C THR A 28 9.20 31.24 1.11
N ILE A 29 10.13 30.98 0.21
CA ILE A 29 9.81 30.57 -1.15
C ILE A 29 9.00 29.28 -0.98
N ALA A 30 7.69 29.35 -1.26
CA ALA A 30 6.84 28.19 -1.38
C ALA A 30 7.27 27.41 -2.63
N ALA A 31 8.37 26.65 -2.50
CA ALA A 31 8.59 25.52 -3.36
C ALA A 31 7.46 24.53 -3.03
N PRO A 32 6.77 23.94 -4.02
CA PRO A 32 5.89 22.83 -3.74
C PRO A 32 6.77 21.77 -3.06
N SER A 33 6.51 21.52 -1.78
CA SER A 33 6.99 20.32 -1.11
C SER A 33 6.39 19.18 -1.90
N ALA A 34 7.16 18.65 -2.86
CA ALA A 34 6.93 17.32 -3.38
C ALA A 34 7.04 16.43 -2.16
N VAL A 35 5.89 16.10 -1.57
CA VAL A 35 5.80 15.05 -0.57
C VAL A 35 6.31 13.81 -1.29
N ALA A 36 7.58 13.48 -1.07
CA ALA A 36 8.09 12.19 -1.49
C ALA A 36 7.13 11.18 -0.85
N ALA A 37 6.53 10.31 -1.67
CA ALA A 37 5.76 9.21 -1.14
C ALA A 37 6.60 8.56 -0.04
N PRO A 38 5.99 8.14 1.08
CA PRO A 38 6.73 7.55 2.17
C PRO A 38 7.70 6.49 1.63
N ALA A 39 8.92 6.37 2.17
CA ALA A 39 9.94 5.50 1.59
C ALA A 39 9.45 4.04 1.37
N GLN A 40 8.46 3.61 2.16
CA GLN A 40 7.75 2.34 2.08
C GLN A 40 6.73 2.18 0.92
N CYS A 41 6.44 3.23 0.15
CA CYS A 41 5.43 3.23 -0.92
C CYS A 41 6.01 3.04 -2.33
N ASN A 42 7.24 2.54 -2.42
CA ASN A 42 7.77 2.08 -3.69
C ASN A 42 7.24 0.68 -4.05
N ALA A 43 7.29 0.34 -5.34
CA ALA A 43 6.68 -0.89 -5.86
C ALA A 43 7.21 -2.17 -5.18
N ASP A 44 8.52 -2.24 -4.91
CA ASP A 44 9.14 -3.41 -4.29
C ASP A 44 8.63 -3.62 -2.88
N GLN A 45 8.52 -2.56 -2.07
CA GLN A 45 8.01 -2.65 -0.70
C GLN A 45 6.53 -3.05 -0.66
N VAL A 46 5.71 -2.47 -1.55
CA VAL A 46 4.30 -2.84 -1.66
C VAL A 46 4.14 -4.31 -2.05
N ALA A 47 4.91 -4.78 -3.03
CA ALA A 47 4.90 -6.18 -3.46
C ALA A 47 5.39 -7.13 -2.34
N ASN A 48 6.41 -6.73 -1.58
CA ASN A 48 6.90 -7.48 -0.44
C ASN A 48 5.83 -7.64 0.64
N THR A 49 5.07 -6.59 0.96
CA THR A 49 3.96 -6.70 1.92
C THR A 49 2.91 -7.70 1.45
N VAL A 50 2.46 -7.59 0.20
CA VAL A 50 1.46 -8.53 -0.35
C VAL A 50 2.00 -9.97 -0.34
N SER A 51 3.26 -10.17 -0.72
CA SER A 51 3.89 -11.49 -0.72
C SER A 51 4.01 -12.07 0.69
N SER A 52 4.41 -11.26 1.68
CA SER A 52 4.53 -11.70 3.08
C SER A 52 3.18 -12.09 3.64
N VAL A 53 2.18 -11.21 3.51
CA VAL A 53 0.81 -11.47 3.98
C VAL A 53 0.21 -12.71 3.30
N THR A 54 0.42 -12.87 1.99
CA THR A 54 -0.05 -14.05 1.26
C THR A 54 0.63 -15.32 1.79
N GLY A 55 1.93 -15.26 2.09
CA GLY A 55 2.67 -16.37 2.69
C GLY A 55 2.15 -16.73 4.08
N GLU A 56 1.94 -15.73 4.93
CA GLU A 56 1.39 -15.91 6.28
C GLU A 56 -0.02 -16.49 6.25
N ALA A 57 -0.90 -15.98 5.38
CA ALA A 57 -2.25 -16.50 5.20
C ALA A 57 -2.23 -17.98 4.75
N ARG A 58 -1.33 -18.36 3.83
CA ARG A 58 -1.16 -19.76 3.42
C ARG A 58 -0.70 -20.64 4.57
N ASN A 59 0.28 -20.18 5.35
CA ASN A 59 0.76 -20.93 6.52
C ASN A 59 -0.34 -21.09 7.57
N TYR A 60 -1.13 -20.04 7.80
CA TYR A 60 -2.27 -20.06 8.69
C TYR A 60 -3.31 -21.08 8.25
N LEU A 61 -3.72 -21.06 6.97
CA LEU A 61 -4.69 -22.03 6.44
C LEU A 61 -4.13 -23.46 6.50
N ALA A 62 -2.84 -23.68 6.24
CA ALA A 62 -2.22 -25.00 6.38
C ALA A 62 -2.28 -25.54 7.82
N ALA A 63 -2.18 -24.66 8.82
CA ALA A 63 -2.31 -24.99 10.24
C ALA A 63 -3.77 -25.11 10.72
N HIS A 64 -4.74 -24.59 9.96
CA HIS A 64 -6.17 -24.57 10.29
C HIS A 64 -7.01 -25.29 9.23
N PRO A 65 -7.16 -26.63 9.33
CA PRO A 65 -7.88 -27.42 8.33
C PRO A 65 -9.33 -26.97 8.11
N GLY A 66 -10.01 -26.53 9.17
CA GLY A 66 -11.38 -26.00 9.08
C GLY A 66 -11.46 -24.74 8.23
N ALA A 67 -10.62 -23.74 8.51
CA ALA A 67 -10.56 -22.50 7.74
C ALA A 67 -10.15 -22.78 6.29
N ASN A 68 -9.17 -23.66 6.09
CA ASN A 68 -8.74 -24.04 4.76
C ASN A 68 -9.86 -24.70 3.95
N GLN A 69 -10.65 -25.57 4.57
CA GLN A 69 -11.80 -26.18 3.91
C GLN A 69 -12.89 -25.15 3.59
N ALA A 70 -13.19 -24.23 4.51
CA ALA A 70 -14.15 -23.16 4.29
C ALA A 70 -13.73 -22.27 3.11
N VAL A 71 -12.48 -21.78 3.11
CA VAL A 71 -11.90 -20.98 2.02
C VAL A 71 -11.89 -21.76 0.71
N THR A 72 -11.44 -23.01 0.70
CA THR A 72 -11.39 -23.83 -0.52
C THR A 72 -12.78 -24.06 -1.10
N SER A 73 -13.80 -24.30 -0.26
CA SER A 73 -15.17 -24.48 -0.73
C SER A 73 -15.74 -23.20 -1.36
N ALA A 74 -15.43 -22.05 -0.76
CA ALA A 74 -15.86 -20.74 -1.23
C ALA A 74 -15.31 -20.38 -2.61
N LEU A 75 -14.10 -20.85 -2.98
CA LEU A 75 -13.49 -20.60 -4.30
C LEU A 75 -14.32 -21.13 -5.48
N SER A 76 -15.13 -22.17 -5.26
CA SER A 76 -16.00 -22.77 -6.28
C SER A 76 -17.42 -22.20 -6.30
N GLN A 77 -17.74 -21.33 -5.34
CA GLN A 77 -19.08 -20.79 -5.15
C GLN A 77 -19.22 -19.42 -5.81
N PRO A 78 -20.43 -19.03 -6.25
CA PRO A 78 -20.70 -17.65 -6.64
C PRO A 78 -20.55 -16.72 -5.43
N SER A 79 -20.11 -15.47 -5.64
CA SER A 79 -19.72 -14.54 -4.56
C SER A 79 -20.71 -14.47 -3.39
N PRO A 80 -22.04 -14.34 -3.59
CA PRO A 80 -22.98 -14.26 -2.47
C PRO A 80 -23.01 -15.53 -1.60
N ALA A 81 -22.82 -16.71 -2.22
CA ALA A 81 -22.79 -17.98 -1.49
C ALA A 81 -21.43 -18.18 -0.79
N ALA A 82 -20.33 -17.80 -1.45
CA ALA A 82 -18.99 -17.79 -0.88
C ALA A 82 -18.91 -16.92 0.38
N GLU A 83 -19.44 -15.69 0.31
CA GLU A 83 -19.51 -14.75 1.42
C GLU A 83 -20.32 -15.31 2.60
N ALA A 84 -21.52 -15.85 2.32
CA ALA A 84 -22.37 -16.42 3.36
C ALA A 84 -21.72 -17.62 4.05
N ASN A 85 -21.04 -18.48 3.29
CA ASN A 85 -20.31 -19.64 3.80
C ASN A 85 -19.14 -19.22 4.71
N LEU A 86 -18.29 -18.31 4.22
CA LEU A 86 -17.17 -17.78 4.99
C LEU A 86 -17.64 -17.07 6.26
N ARG A 87 -18.66 -16.21 6.16
CA ARG A 87 -19.25 -15.54 7.34
C ARG A 87 -19.79 -16.55 8.34
N GLY A 88 -20.51 -17.57 7.88
CA GLY A 88 -21.01 -18.64 8.75
C GLY A 88 -19.88 -19.35 9.50
N TYR A 89 -18.81 -19.72 8.79
CA TYR A 89 -17.64 -20.37 9.39
C TYR A 89 -16.94 -19.47 10.42
N PHE A 90 -16.63 -18.23 10.05
CA PHE A 90 -15.89 -17.30 10.92
C PHE A 90 -16.73 -16.74 12.06
N THR A 91 -18.06 -16.72 11.95
CA THR A 91 -18.96 -16.43 13.08
C THR A 91 -18.91 -17.54 14.12
N ALA A 92 -18.84 -18.81 13.69
CA ALA A 92 -18.70 -19.95 14.57
C ALA A 92 -17.26 -20.08 15.14
N ASN A 93 -16.27 -19.57 14.42
CA ASN A 93 -14.85 -19.62 14.77
C ASN A 93 -14.27 -18.21 14.89
N SER A 94 -14.78 -17.44 15.85
CA SER A 94 -14.45 -16.02 16.00
C SER A 94 -12.98 -15.76 16.31
N GLN A 95 -12.29 -16.68 16.98
CA GLN A 95 -10.84 -16.58 17.17
C GLN A 95 -10.10 -16.63 15.82
N GLU A 96 -10.44 -17.60 14.97
CA GLU A 96 -9.80 -17.76 13.67
C GLU A 96 -10.08 -16.57 12.74
N TYR A 97 -11.25 -15.94 12.89
CA TYR A 97 -11.59 -14.71 12.19
C TYR A 97 -10.60 -13.59 12.52
N TYR A 98 -10.37 -13.33 13.81
CA TYR A 98 -9.48 -12.25 14.23
C TYR A 98 -8.03 -12.53 13.85
N GLU A 99 -7.57 -13.77 13.99
CA GLU A 99 -6.22 -14.17 13.58
C GLU A 99 -5.99 -13.97 12.09
N LEU A 100 -6.90 -14.43 11.23
CA LEU A 100 -6.79 -14.23 9.79
C LEU A 100 -6.93 -12.76 9.39
N ARG A 101 -7.81 -12.00 10.06
CA ARG A 101 -7.97 -10.56 9.84
C ARG A 101 -6.68 -9.80 10.16
N ASP A 102 -6.02 -10.14 11.26
CA ASP A 102 -4.78 -9.49 11.67
C ASP A 102 -3.63 -9.82 10.69
N ILE A 103 -3.58 -11.05 10.15
CA ILE A 103 -2.66 -11.43 9.06
C ILE A 103 -2.91 -10.58 7.81
N LEU A 104 -4.17 -10.35 7.44
CA LEU A 104 -4.54 -9.63 6.22
C LEU A 104 -4.45 -8.10 6.35
N ALA A 105 -4.50 -7.56 7.58
CA ALA A 105 -4.51 -6.14 7.88
C ALA A 105 -3.42 -5.29 7.17
N PRO A 106 -2.17 -5.76 7.00
CA PRO A 106 -1.12 -4.97 6.36
C PRO A 106 -1.42 -4.64 4.88
N ILE A 107 -2.27 -5.42 4.20
CA ILE A 107 -2.68 -5.12 2.82
C ILE A 107 -3.48 -3.81 2.80
N GLY A 108 -4.56 -3.72 3.58
CA GLY A 108 -5.38 -2.51 3.63
C GLY A 108 -4.62 -1.32 4.19
N GLU A 109 -3.71 -1.54 5.14
CA GLU A 109 -2.83 -0.48 5.65
C GLU A 109 -1.91 0.08 4.58
N THR A 110 -1.28 -0.80 3.79
CA THR A 110 -0.42 -0.40 2.67
C THR A 110 -1.21 0.34 1.60
N GLN A 111 -2.40 -0.15 1.25
CA GLN A 111 -3.27 0.51 0.28
C GLN A 111 -3.63 1.94 0.71
N ARG A 112 -4.01 2.13 1.98
CA ARG A 112 -4.37 3.45 2.53
C ARG A 112 -3.17 4.37 2.67
N THR A 113 -2.05 3.88 3.20
CA THR A 113 -0.84 4.68 3.41
C THR A 113 -0.21 5.11 2.10
N CYS A 114 -0.22 4.24 1.09
CA CYS A 114 0.43 4.50 -0.20
C CYS A 114 -0.54 4.98 -1.29
N ASN A 115 -1.84 5.03 -1.00
CA ASN A 115 -2.89 5.39 -1.95
C ASN A 115 -2.83 4.56 -3.25
N VAL A 116 -2.75 3.24 -3.09
CA VAL A 116 -2.63 2.26 -4.18
C VAL A 116 -3.68 1.17 -4.05
N ALA A 117 -4.10 0.59 -5.18
CA ALA A 117 -4.87 -0.65 -5.21
C ALA A 117 -3.94 -1.82 -5.53
N VAL A 118 -3.79 -2.76 -4.59
CA VAL A 118 -2.90 -3.93 -4.76
C VAL A 118 -3.68 -5.23 -4.99
N LEU A 119 -5.00 -5.20 -4.83
CA LEU A 119 -5.90 -6.31 -5.13
C LEU A 119 -6.70 -6.00 -6.40
N SER A 120 -7.08 -7.05 -7.13
CA SER A 120 -8.08 -6.93 -8.19
C SER A 120 -9.43 -6.48 -7.61
N PRO A 121 -10.33 -5.83 -8.39
CA PRO A 121 -11.61 -5.33 -7.87
C PRO A 121 -12.44 -6.37 -7.12
N ASP A 122 -12.53 -7.60 -7.62
CA ASP A 122 -13.30 -8.68 -6.97
C ASP A 122 -12.70 -9.08 -5.61
N LEU A 123 -11.37 -9.25 -5.57
CA LEU A 123 -10.65 -9.53 -4.32
C LEU A 123 -10.72 -8.37 -3.33
N GLN A 124 -10.72 -7.13 -3.81
CA GLN A 124 -10.87 -5.97 -2.96
C GLN A 124 -12.23 -5.98 -2.26
N SER A 125 -13.32 -6.24 -3.01
CA SER A 125 -14.66 -6.37 -2.43
C SER A 125 -14.72 -7.47 -1.37
N ALA A 126 -14.15 -8.65 -1.66
CA ALA A 126 -14.13 -9.75 -0.71
C ALA A 126 -13.30 -9.43 0.55
N TYR A 127 -12.15 -8.77 0.37
CA TYR A 127 -11.32 -8.29 1.47
C TYR A 127 -12.08 -7.29 2.35
N ASP A 128 -12.70 -6.27 1.75
CA ASP A 128 -13.42 -5.23 2.49
C ASP A 128 -14.59 -5.82 3.29
N GLN A 129 -15.34 -6.75 2.71
CA GLN A 129 -16.41 -7.47 3.39
C GLN A 129 -15.90 -8.31 4.56
N PHE A 130 -14.80 -9.05 4.36
CA PHE A 130 -14.19 -9.85 5.42
C PHE A 130 -13.70 -8.96 6.57
N MET A 131 -13.04 -7.84 6.27
CA MET A 131 -12.53 -6.92 7.29
C MET A 131 -13.64 -6.19 8.05
N ALA A 132 -14.86 -6.10 7.49
CA ALA A 132 -16.01 -5.47 8.11
C ALA A 132 -16.75 -6.35 9.15
N GLY A 133 -16.62 -7.68 9.06
CA GLY A 133 -17.36 -8.67 9.87
C GLY A 133 -18.70 -9.06 9.26
#